data_AF-D8M1D5-F1
#
_entry.id   AF-D8M1D5-F1
#
_cell.length_a   1.000
_cell.length_b   1.000
_cell.length_c   1.000
_cell.angle_alpha   90.00
_cell.angle_beta   90.00
_cell.angle_gamma   90.00
#
_symmetry.space_group_name_H-M   'P 1'
#
loop_
_entity.id
_entity.type
_entity.pdbx_description
1 polymer ?
#
loop_
_entity_poly.entity_id
_entity_poly.type
_entity_poly.pdbx_seq_one_letter_code
_entity_poly.pdbx_strand_id
1 'polypeptide(L)'
;MKKDSVHAELEKRHSVEEMESKGFISTSVAPSLASRVKSVEKEMKKDSLHRELDHRSDPSALEERGILRNSDSSVLASRMVELEHNMKKDAVNRGLKERSDMNTLVEAGIQMNPSIAPSIRANVASLERNMKKDQLNRSLSDRPDESVLMEQGKMMGHQMAASLQPTEKKLDMQFKKSSVEQK
;
A
#
# COMPACT_ATOMS: atom_id res chain seq x y z
N MET A 1 -31.72 -55.10 58.36
CA MET A 1 -32.23 -54.56 57.09
C MET A 1 -32.08 -53.04 56.98
N LYS A 2 -32.78 -52.20 57.76
CA LYS A 2 -32.63 -50.73 57.63
C LYS A 2 -31.23 -50.22 58.02
N LYS A 3 -30.61 -50.82 59.03
CA LYS A 3 -29.27 -50.45 59.53
C LYS A 3 -28.17 -50.70 58.49
N ASP A 4 -28.23 -51.87 57.85
CA ASP A 4 -27.26 -52.30 56.83
C ASP A 4 -27.35 -51.42 55.57
N SER A 5 -28.58 -51.04 55.19
CA SER A 5 -28.84 -50.11 54.08
C SER A 5 -28.22 -48.72 54.34
N VAL A 6 -28.42 -48.16 55.53
CA VAL A 6 -27.87 -46.84 55.87
C VAL A 6 -26.34 -46.86 55.88
N HIS A 7 -25.70 -47.94 56.35
CA HIS A 7 -24.25 -48.06 56.37
C HIS A 7 -23.66 -48.05 54.95
N ALA A 8 -24.25 -48.83 54.04
CA ALA A 8 -23.84 -48.88 52.64
C ALA A 8 -24.01 -47.54 51.91
N GLU A 9 -24.99 -46.73 52.31
CA GLU A 9 -25.28 -45.42 51.70
C GLU A 9 -24.37 -44.31 52.27
N LEU A 10 -23.99 -44.42 53.55
CA LEU A 10 -22.99 -43.54 54.17
C LEU A 10 -21.58 -43.77 53.62
N GLU A 11 -21.22 -45.00 53.24
CA GLU A 11 -19.94 -45.30 52.57
C GLU A 11 -19.84 -44.67 51.17
N LYS A 12 -20.99 -44.44 50.51
CA LYS A 12 -21.06 -43.86 49.16
C LYS A 12 -21.27 -42.34 49.17
N ARG A 13 -21.32 -41.69 50.33
CA ARG A 13 -21.57 -40.26 50.40
C ARG A 13 -20.34 -39.47 49.94
N HIS A 14 -20.57 -38.37 49.24
CA HIS A 14 -19.52 -37.46 48.84
C HIS A 14 -18.86 -36.80 50.05
N SER A 15 -17.57 -36.46 49.91
CA SER A 15 -16.89 -35.66 50.92
C SER A 15 -17.47 -34.23 50.96
N VAL A 16 -17.26 -33.52 52.07
CA VAL A 16 -17.72 -32.13 52.21
C VAL A 16 -17.03 -31.24 51.18
N GLU A 17 -15.74 -31.45 50.94
CA GLU A 17 -14.93 -30.74 49.94
C GLU A 17 -15.44 -30.99 48.51
N GLU A 18 -15.83 -32.23 48.19
CA GLU A 18 -16.45 -32.57 46.91
C GLU A 18 -17.81 -31.89 46.75
N MET A 19 -18.61 -31.83 47.81
CA MET A 19 -19.91 -31.15 47.78
C MET A 19 -19.76 -29.64 47.59
N GLU A 20 -18.74 -29.01 48.18
CA GLU A 20 -18.43 -27.60 47.98
C GLU A 20 -17.91 -27.32 46.57
N SER A 21 -17.01 -28.16 46.07
CA SER A 21 -16.46 -28.06 44.70
C SER A 21 -17.55 -28.19 43.64
N LYS A 22 -18.55 -29.05 43.89
CA LYS A 22 -19.74 -29.20 43.03
C LYS A 22 -20.79 -28.09 43.26
N GLY A 23 -20.57 -27.18 44.20
CA GLY A 23 -21.44 -26.04 44.49
C GLY A 23 -22.70 -26.34 45.30
N PHE A 24 -22.80 -27.53 45.90
CA PHE A 24 -23.96 -27.94 46.71
C PHE A 24 -23.98 -27.23 48.07
N ILE A 25 -22.82 -27.01 48.67
CA ILE A 25 -22.66 -26.33 49.96
C ILE A 25 -21.60 -25.24 49.88
N SER A 26 -21.64 -24.29 50.80
CA SER A 26 -20.57 -23.31 51.02
C SER A 26 -20.11 -23.49 52.46
N THR A 27 -18.85 -23.88 52.65
CA THR A 27 -18.26 -24.03 54.00
C THR A 27 -17.67 -22.71 54.49
N SER A 28 -17.34 -21.81 53.56
CA SER A 28 -16.75 -20.49 53.83
C SER A 28 -17.68 -19.52 54.57
N VAL A 29 -19.00 -19.72 54.51
CA VAL A 29 -20.01 -18.82 55.09
C VAL A 29 -20.99 -19.60 55.95
N ALA A 30 -21.45 -18.99 57.05
CA ALA A 30 -22.48 -19.57 57.90
C ALA A 30 -23.74 -19.95 57.07
N PRO A 31 -24.36 -21.12 57.31
CA PRO A 31 -25.52 -21.58 56.53
C PRO A 31 -26.70 -20.58 56.50
N SER A 32 -26.90 -19.81 57.58
CA SER A 32 -27.93 -18.78 57.68
C SER A 32 -27.69 -17.57 56.78
N LEU A 33 -26.43 -17.29 56.43
CA LEU A 33 -26.03 -16.14 55.60
C LEU A 33 -25.78 -16.53 54.14
N ALA A 34 -25.67 -17.82 53.83
CA ALA A 34 -25.33 -18.32 52.49
C ALA A 34 -26.26 -17.77 51.40
N SER A 35 -27.57 -17.65 51.66
CA SER A 35 -28.54 -17.08 50.71
C SER A 35 -28.34 -15.58 50.47
N ARG A 36 -28.02 -14.84 51.54
CA ARG A 36 -27.78 -13.40 51.47
C ARG A 36 -26.47 -13.08 50.77
N VAL A 37 -25.41 -13.82 51.07
CA VAL A 37 -24.12 -13.69 50.38
C VAL A 37 -24.27 -13.99 48.89
N LYS A 38 -24.92 -15.10 48.50
CA LYS A 38 -25.22 -15.40 47.09
C LYS A 38 -26.01 -14.28 46.40
N SER A 39 -26.94 -13.64 47.11
CA SER A 39 -27.72 -12.52 46.55
C SER A 39 -26.86 -11.28 46.33
N VAL A 40 -25.98 -10.95 47.29
CA VAL A 40 -25.05 -9.81 47.15
C VAL A 40 -24.06 -10.07 46.02
N GLU A 41 -23.47 -11.27 45.96
CA GLU A 41 -22.56 -11.66 44.87
C GLU A 41 -23.25 -11.55 43.50
N LYS A 42 -24.52 -11.93 43.41
CA LYS A 42 -25.30 -11.81 42.19
C LYS A 42 -25.50 -10.35 41.78
N GLU A 43 -25.86 -9.46 42.71
CA GLU A 43 -26.00 -8.04 42.40
C GLU A 43 -24.65 -7.41 42.04
N MET A 44 -23.56 -7.75 42.73
CA MET A 44 -22.22 -7.28 42.37
C MET A 44 -21.82 -7.70 40.95
N LYS A 45 -22.05 -8.96 40.57
CA LYS A 45 -21.79 -9.46 39.20
C LYS A 45 -22.66 -8.76 38.17
N LYS A 46 -23.92 -8.49 38.50
CA LYS A 46 -24.86 -7.78 37.63
C LYS A 46 -24.43 -6.34 37.40
N ASP A 47 -23.99 -5.64 38.44
CA ASP A 47 -23.51 -4.26 38.36
C ASP A 47 -22.24 -4.18 37.52
N SER A 48 -21.28 -5.09 37.72
CA SER A 48 -20.08 -5.19 36.89
C SER A 48 -20.42 -5.46 35.42
N LEU A 49 -21.33 -6.41 35.16
CA LEU A 49 -21.76 -6.74 33.80
C LEU A 49 -22.46 -5.56 33.12
N HIS A 50 -23.30 -4.81 33.83
CA HIS A 50 -23.94 -3.60 33.29
C HIS A 50 -22.89 -2.58 32.86
N ARG A 51 -21.90 -2.29 33.71
CA ARG A 51 -20.82 -1.35 33.39
C ARG A 51 -20.02 -1.77 32.16
N GLU A 52 -19.73 -3.06 32.01
CA GLU A 52 -19.02 -3.59 30.83
C GLU A 52 -19.87 -3.51 29.56
N LEU A 53 -21.18 -3.75 29.67
CA LEU A 53 -22.09 -3.65 28.53
C LEU A 53 -22.31 -2.20 28.08
N ASP A 54 -22.35 -1.24 29.00
CA ASP A 54 -22.48 0.19 28.68
C ASP A 54 -21.27 0.72 27.89
N HIS A 55 -20.09 0.16 28.13
CA HIS A 55 -18.86 0.51 27.42
C HIS A 55 -18.49 -0.46 26.30
N ARG A 56 -19.42 -1.36 25.91
CA ARG A 56 -19.18 -2.31 24.85
C ARG A 56 -19.01 -1.58 23.52
N SER A 57 -17.90 -1.83 22.84
CA SER A 57 -17.65 -1.28 21.51
C SER A 57 -18.64 -1.85 20.48
N ASP A 58 -19.04 -1.00 19.53
CA ASP A 58 -19.88 -1.42 18.42
C ASP A 58 -19.20 -2.48 17.54
N PRO A 59 -19.95 -3.42 16.94
CA PRO A 59 -19.40 -4.44 16.07
C PRO A 59 -18.55 -3.87 14.92
N SER A 60 -18.99 -2.76 14.31
CA SER A 60 -18.25 -2.08 13.23
C SER A 60 -16.90 -1.55 13.71
N ALA A 61 -16.82 -0.98 14.93
CA ALA A 61 -15.57 -0.53 15.51
C ALA A 61 -14.61 -1.71 15.82
N LEU A 62 -15.15 -2.89 16.13
CA LEU A 62 -14.37 -4.11 16.30
C LEU A 62 -13.85 -4.65 14.95
N GLU A 63 -14.61 -4.47 13.86
CA GLU A 63 -14.16 -4.82 12.50
C GLU A 63 -13.04 -3.91 12.00
N GLU A 64 -13.16 -2.60 12.21
CA GLU A 64 -12.11 -1.65 11.86
C GLU A 64 -10.79 -1.93 12.58
N ARG A 65 -10.88 -2.39 13.84
CA ARG A 65 -9.73 -2.84 14.63
C ARG A 65 -9.21 -4.22 14.25
N GLY A 66 -9.87 -4.92 13.32
CA GLY A 66 -9.53 -6.27 12.89
C GLY A 66 -9.79 -7.36 13.92
N ILE A 67 -10.60 -7.06 14.96
CA ILE A 67 -10.99 -8.03 16.00
C ILE A 67 -12.12 -8.91 15.49
N LEU A 68 -13.19 -8.28 14.98
CA LEU A 68 -14.27 -8.97 14.29
C LEU A 68 -13.97 -8.97 12.79
N ARG A 69 -14.40 -10.02 12.07
CA ARG A 69 -14.31 -10.05 10.62
C ARG A 69 -15.72 -10.06 10.05
N ASN A 70 -15.92 -9.31 8.98
CA ASN A 70 -17.15 -9.28 8.21
C ASN A 70 -17.34 -10.58 7.43
N SER A 71 -17.59 -11.69 8.13
CA SER A 71 -17.97 -12.96 7.54
C SER A 71 -19.39 -13.29 7.94
N ASP A 72 -20.25 -13.56 6.96
CA ASP A 72 -21.65 -13.96 7.17
C ASP A 72 -21.79 -15.27 7.97
N SER A 73 -20.70 -16.02 8.15
CA SER A 73 -20.65 -17.28 8.90
C SER A 73 -19.41 -17.38 9.78
N SER A 74 -19.61 -17.48 11.10
CA SER A 74 -18.55 -17.66 12.10
C SER A 74 -17.76 -18.96 11.90
N VAL A 75 -18.38 -20.00 11.34
CA VAL A 75 -17.74 -21.30 11.07
C VAL A 75 -16.73 -21.20 9.94
N LEU A 76 -17.04 -20.39 8.92
CA LEU A 76 -16.20 -20.25 7.73
C LEU A 76 -15.17 -19.12 7.86
N ALA A 77 -15.28 -18.27 8.88
CA ALA A 77 -14.41 -17.11 9.08
C ALA A 77 -12.93 -17.44 8.90
N SER A 78 -12.44 -18.50 9.56
CA SER A 78 -11.04 -18.93 9.49
C SER A 78 -10.64 -19.38 8.08
N ARG A 79 -11.51 -20.14 7.40
CA ARG A 79 -11.24 -20.62 6.04
C ARG A 79 -11.27 -19.48 5.01
N MET A 80 -12.12 -18.47 5.22
CA MET A 80 -12.14 -17.26 4.40
C MET A 80 -10.85 -16.46 4.56
N VAL A 81 -10.30 -16.33 5.79
CA VAL A 81 -8.98 -15.70 6.02
C VAL A 81 -7.89 -16.40 5.22
N GLU A 82 -7.85 -17.73 5.33
CA GLU A 82 -6.83 -18.54 4.68
C GLU A 82 -6.93 -18.42 3.15
N LEU A 83 -8.14 -18.46 2.60
CA LEU A 83 -8.38 -18.26 1.18
C LEU A 83 -7.94 -16.87 0.73
N GLU A 84 -8.35 -15.82 1.44
CA GLU A 84 -7.97 -14.44 1.14
C GLU A 84 -6.45 -14.25 1.15
N HIS A 85 -5.78 -14.83 2.15
CA HIS A 85 -4.33 -14.81 2.24
C HIS A 85 -3.68 -15.54 1.05
N ASN A 86 -4.17 -16.73 0.70
CA ASN A 86 -3.63 -17.50 -0.43
C ASN A 86 -3.85 -16.78 -1.77
N MET A 87 -5.02 -16.17 -1.97
CA MET A 87 -5.29 -15.35 -3.16
C MET A 87 -4.34 -14.16 -3.26
N LYS A 88 -4.11 -13.44 -2.14
CA LYS A 88 -3.14 -12.34 -2.09
C LYS A 88 -1.72 -12.82 -2.37
N LYS A 89 -1.33 -13.96 -1.78
CA LYS A 89 -0.03 -14.60 -2.01
C LYS A 89 0.17 -14.95 -3.48
N ASP A 90 -0.82 -15.55 -4.12
CA ASP A 90 -0.75 -15.92 -5.54
C ASP A 90 -0.70 -14.69 -6.44
N ALA A 91 -1.47 -13.65 -6.13
CA ALA A 91 -1.44 -12.38 -6.86
C ALA A 91 -0.06 -11.70 -6.77
N VAL A 92 0.55 -11.66 -5.57
CA VAL A 92 1.90 -11.12 -5.38
C VAL A 92 2.92 -11.98 -6.12
N ASN A 93 2.83 -13.30 -6.05
CA ASN A 93 3.73 -14.21 -6.75
C ASN A 93 3.66 -14.01 -8.28
N ARG A 94 2.46 -13.87 -8.83
CA ARG A 94 2.28 -13.54 -10.26
C ARG A 94 2.94 -12.20 -10.60
N GLY A 95 2.67 -11.16 -9.82
CA GLY A 95 3.27 -9.84 -10.04
C GLY A 95 4.80 -9.82 -9.94
N LEU A 96 5.39 -10.67 -9.07
CA LEU A 96 6.83 -10.82 -8.97
C LEU A 96 7.45 -11.57 -10.16
N LYS A 97 6.74 -12.54 -10.73
CA LYS A 97 7.18 -13.25 -11.95
C LYS A 97 7.17 -12.35 -13.18
N GLU A 98 6.18 -11.46 -13.27
CA GLU A 98 6.02 -10.51 -14.38
C GLU A 98 6.75 -9.17 -14.14
N ARG A 99 7.59 -9.10 -13.09
CA ARG A 99 8.28 -7.88 -12.71
C ARG A 99 9.24 -7.43 -13.82
N SER A 100 9.03 -6.21 -14.31
CA SER A 100 9.88 -5.62 -15.34
C SER A 100 11.30 -5.33 -14.83
N ASP A 101 12.29 -5.54 -15.70
CA ASP A 101 13.70 -5.29 -15.39
C ASP A 101 14.02 -3.80 -15.32
N MET A 102 15.03 -3.41 -14.53
CA MET A 102 15.40 -2.00 -14.37
C MET A 102 15.65 -1.27 -15.70
N ASN A 103 16.24 -1.94 -16.69
CA ASN A 103 16.48 -1.34 -18.01
C ASN A 103 15.17 -0.98 -18.71
N THR A 104 14.18 -1.86 -18.66
CA THR A 104 12.84 -1.60 -19.24
C THR A 104 12.15 -0.42 -18.56
N LEU A 105 12.35 -0.25 -17.23
CA LEU A 105 11.82 0.92 -16.52
C LEU A 105 12.53 2.23 -16.91
N VAL A 106 13.83 2.17 -17.21
CA VAL A 106 14.61 3.34 -17.66
C VAL A 106 14.19 3.74 -19.08
N GLU A 107 14.04 2.76 -19.98
CA GLU A 107 13.56 2.99 -21.35
C GLU A 107 12.14 3.56 -21.38
N ALA A 108 11.25 3.07 -20.49
CA ALA A 108 9.91 3.60 -20.33
C ALA A 108 9.86 5.00 -19.66
N GLY A 109 11.01 5.56 -19.26
CA GLY A 109 11.11 6.85 -18.59
C GLY A 109 10.54 6.87 -17.16
N ILE A 110 10.21 5.71 -16.59
CA ILE A 110 9.71 5.57 -15.22
C ILE A 110 10.87 5.75 -14.24
N GLN A 111 12.02 5.14 -14.54
CA GLN A 111 13.21 5.26 -13.72
C GLN A 111 14.23 6.19 -14.36
N MET A 112 14.63 7.22 -13.62
CA MET A 112 15.65 8.18 -14.06
C MET A 112 16.93 7.97 -13.26
N ASN A 113 18.08 7.90 -13.94
CA ASN A 113 19.40 7.79 -13.32
C ASN A 113 19.46 6.69 -12.23
N PRO A 114 19.38 5.39 -12.60
CA PRO A 114 19.35 4.28 -11.65
C PRO A 114 20.60 4.17 -10.77
N SER A 115 21.74 4.69 -11.24
CA SER A 115 23.01 4.74 -10.49
C SER A 115 22.99 5.71 -9.30
N ILE A 116 22.01 6.62 -9.26
CA ILE A 116 21.89 7.64 -8.21
C ILE A 116 20.94 7.14 -7.12
N ALA A 117 21.31 7.41 -5.86
CA ALA A 117 20.51 7.04 -4.70
C ALA A 117 19.07 7.61 -4.80
N PRO A 118 18.02 6.82 -4.45
CA PRO A 118 16.63 7.25 -4.57
C PRO A 118 16.31 8.58 -3.86
N SER A 119 16.96 8.85 -2.73
CA SER A 119 16.73 10.04 -1.90
C SER A 119 17.13 11.36 -2.57
N ILE A 120 18.13 11.35 -3.46
CA ILE A 120 18.66 12.55 -4.12
C ILE A 120 18.29 12.65 -5.61
N ARG A 121 17.68 11.59 -6.17
CA ARG A 121 17.35 11.49 -7.59
C ARG A 121 16.49 12.66 -8.08
N ALA A 122 15.50 13.07 -7.29
CA ALA A 122 14.65 14.21 -7.62
C ALA A 122 15.43 15.54 -7.70
N ASN A 123 16.36 15.75 -6.78
CA ASN A 123 17.21 16.95 -6.76
C ASN A 123 18.17 16.96 -7.95
N VAL A 124 18.80 15.83 -8.25
CA VAL A 124 19.70 15.72 -9.41
C VAL A 124 18.94 15.96 -10.71
N ALA A 125 17.75 15.36 -10.88
CA ALA A 125 16.95 15.59 -12.07
C ALA A 125 16.52 17.05 -12.24
N SER A 126 16.19 17.73 -11.14
CA SER A 126 15.83 19.15 -11.15
C SER A 126 17.04 20.01 -11.52
N LEU A 127 18.21 19.68 -10.97
CA LEU A 127 19.47 20.34 -11.31
C LEU A 127 19.84 20.13 -12.78
N GLU A 128 19.80 18.90 -13.27
CA GLU A 128 20.05 18.57 -14.68
C GLU A 128 19.11 19.32 -15.62
N ARG A 129 17.82 19.41 -15.26
CA ARG A 129 16.84 20.19 -16.02
C ARG A 129 17.22 21.67 -16.05
N ASN A 130 17.61 22.26 -14.91
CA ASN A 130 18.01 23.67 -14.84
C ASN A 130 19.30 23.93 -15.63
N MET A 131 20.31 23.06 -15.50
CA MET A 131 21.54 23.17 -16.28
C MET A 131 21.29 23.11 -17.79
N LYS A 132 20.44 22.17 -18.25
CA LYS A 132 20.03 22.08 -19.66
C LYS A 132 19.25 23.32 -20.11
N LYS A 133 18.39 23.85 -19.25
CA LYS A 133 17.63 25.08 -19.51
C LYS A 133 18.57 26.28 -19.67
N ASP A 134 19.53 26.45 -18.77
CA ASP A 134 20.48 27.56 -18.81
C ASP A 134 21.40 27.46 -20.03
N GLN A 135 21.87 26.25 -20.36
CA GLN A 135 22.64 25.99 -21.57
C GLN A 135 21.84 26.32 -22.82
N LEU A 136 20.57 25.88 -22.89
CA LEU A 136 19.69 26.19 -24.01
C LEU A 136 19.44 27.70 -24.12
N ASN A 137 19.19 28.38 -23.01
CA ASN A 137 19.00 29.83 -22.98
C ASN A 137 20.22 30.57 -23.53
N ARG A 138 21.44 30.18 -23.12
CA ARG A 138 22.67 30.74 -23.68
C ARG A 138 22.78 30.49 -25.18
N SER A 139 22.58 29.25 -25.65
CA SER A 139 22.63 28.92 -27.08
C SER A 139 21.58 29.67 -27.92
N LEU A 140 20.42 29.95 -27.36
CA LEU A 140 19.38 30.75 -28.02
C LEU A 140 19.69 32.24 -28.01
N SER A 141 20.41 32.73 -26.99
CA SER A 141 20.82 34.13 -26.88
C SER A 141 21.95 34.46 -27.87
N ASP A 142 22.88 33.52 -28.06
CA ASP A 142 23.98 33.62 -29.03
C ASP A 142 23.56 33.16 -30.44
N ARG A 143 22.25 33.01 -30.70
CA ARG A 143 21.75 32.53 -31.99
C ARG A 143 22.06 33.57 -33.07
N PRO A 144 22.77 33.20 -34.16
CA PRO A 144 23.04 34.12 -35.26
C PRO A 144 21.75 34.61 -35.93
N ASP A 145 21.71 35.90 -36.24
CA ASP A 145 20.65 36.50 -37.03
C ASP A 145 20.63 35.94 -38.45
N GLU A 146 19.48 36.06 -39.10
CA GLU A 146 19.25 35.53 -40.45
C GLU A 146 20.25 36.07 -41.47
N SER A 147 20.59 37.36 -41.39
CA SER A 147 21.57 38.01 -42.26
C SER A 147 22.94 37.32 -42.20
N VAL A 148 23.39 37.00 -41.00
CA VAL A 148 24.66 36.30 -40.74
C VAL A 148 24.61 34.88 -41.30
N LEU A 149 23.47 34.20 -41.20
CA LEU A 149 23.29 32.85 -41.76
C LEU A 149 23.26 32.84 -43.30
N MET A 150 22.72 33.89 -43.92
CA MET A 150 22.76 34.08 -45.38
C MET A 150 24.18 34.35 -45.88
N GLU A 151 24.92 35.24 -45.20
CA GLU A 151 26.31 35.53 -45.54
C GLU A 151 27.21 34.29 -45.41
N GLN A 152 26.98 33.48 -44.37
CA GLN A 152 27.66 32.19 -44.19
C GLN A 152 27.18 31.10 -45.17
N GLY A 153 26.23 31.39 -46.06
CA GLY A 153 25.69 30.45 -47.05
C GLY A 153 24.93 29.27 -46.45
N LYS A 154 24.51 29.38 -45.18
CA LYS A 154 23.78 28.34 -44.43
C LYS A 154 22.26 28.44 -44.63
N MET A 155 21.77 29.59 -45.11
CA MET A 155 20.37 29.84 -45.41
C MET A 155 20.25 30.66 -46.70
N MET A 156 19.20 30.39 -47.50
CA MET A 156 18.76 31.29 -48.58
C MET A 156 17.61 32.14 -48.04
N GLY A 157 17.64 33.45 -48.29
CA GLY A 157 16.68 34.41 -47.72
C GLY A 157 15.22 34.10 -48.05
N HIS A 158 14.30 34.72 -47.30
CA HIS A 158 12.85 34.48 -47.37
C HIS A 158 12.15 34.81 -48.71
N GLN A 159 12.88 35.18 -49.75
CA GLN A 159 12.29 35.52 -51.06
C GLN A 159 11.71 34.30 -51.78
N MET A 160 12.09 33.08 -51.38
CA MET A 160 11.68 31.82 -52.01
C MET A 160 11.30 30.77 -50.94
N ALA A 161 10.33 29.91 -51.24
CA ALA A 161 9.90 28.84 -50.35
C ALA A 161 11.03 27.82 -50.10
N ALA A 162 11.12 27.27 -48.89
CA ALA A 162 12.16 26.33 -48.48
C ALA A 162 12.33 25.12 -49.42
N SER A 163 11.24 24.66 -50.04
CA SER A 163 11.23 23.55 -51.01
C SER A 163 11.94 23.88 -52.34
N LEU A 164 12.06 25.16 -52.71
CA LEU A 164 12.64 25.60 -53.98
C LEU A 164 14.12 26.01 -53.85
N GLN A 165 14.60 26.23 -52.62
CA GLN A 165 15.99 26.63 -52.35
C GLN A 165 17.06 25.67 -52.92
N PRO A 166 16.89 24.32 -52.90
CA PRO A 166 17.89 23.41 -53.47
C PRO A 166 18.02 23.56 -54.99
N THR A 167 16.91 23.81 -55.67
CA THR A 167 16.88 23.98 -57.13
C THR A 167 17.55 25.28 -57.53
N GLU A 168 17.32 26.36 -56.79
CA GLU A 168 17.97 27.66 -56.99
C GLU A 168 19.48 27.57 -56.78
N LYS A 169 19.93 26.95 -55.68
CA LYS A 169 21.36 26.75 -55.42
C LYS A 169 22.05 25.95 -56.53
N LYS A 170 21.36 24.96 -57.10
CA LYS A 170 21.86 24.18 -58.23
C LYS A 170 21.98 25.03 -59.49
N LEU A 171 21.00 25.90 -59.77
CA LEU A 171 21.02 26.82 -60.90
C LEU A 171 22.12 27.88 -60.77
N ASP A 172 22.26 28.52 -59.61
CA ASP A 172 23.33 29.51 -59.34
C ASP A 172 24.73 28.92 -59.53
N MET A 173 24.93 27.68 -59.08
CA MET A 173 26.19 26.96 -59.29
C MET A 173 26.46 26.67 -60.78
N GLN A 174 25.42 26.33 -61.56
CA GLN A 174 25.57 26.14 -63.01
C GLN A 174 25.90 27.46 -63.71
N PHE A 175 25.27 28.58 -63.34
CA PHE A 175 25.58 29.90 -63.89
C PHE A 175 26.99 30.38 -63.57
N LYS A 176 27.48 30.12 -62.34
CA LYS A 176 28.87 30.42 -61.94
C LYS A 176 29.86 29.56 -62.72
N LYS A 177 29.58 28.26 -62.87
CA LYS A 177 30.43 27.35 -63.63
C LYS A 177 30.52 27.74 -65.10
N SER A 178 29.40 28.02 -65.75
CA SER A 178 29.39 28.44 -67.16
C SER A 178 30.05 29.82 -67.36
N SER A 179 29.96 30.73 -66.37
CA SER A 179 30.66 32.02 -66.43
C SER A 179 32.18 31.91 -66.30
N VAL A 180 32.68 30.89 -65.60
CA VAL A 180 34.13 30.61 -65.49
C VAL A 180 34.64 29.91 -66.75
N GLU A 181 33.82 29.09 -67.41
CA GLU A 181 34.18 28.39 -68.66
C GLU A 181 34.16 29.29 -69.91
N GLN A 182 33.60 30.51 -69.83
CA GLN A 182 33.53 31.48 -70.93
C GLN A 182 34.60 32.60 -70.89
N LYS A 183 35.59 32.50 -70.00
CA LYS A 183 36.81 33.33 -69.98
C LYS A 183 38.03 32.52 -70.34
#